data_AF-A0A1Y1M1Y3-F1
#
_entry.id   AF-A0A1Y1M1Y3-F1
#
_cell.length_a   1.000
_cell.length_b   1.000
_cell.length_c   1.000
_cell.angle_alpha   90.00
_cell.angle_beta   90.00
_cell.angle_gamma   90.00
#
_symmetry.space_group_name_H-M   'P 1'
#
loop_
_entity.id
_entity.type
_entity.pdbx_description
1 polymer ?
#
loop_
_entity_poly.entity_id
_entity_poly.type
_entity_poly.pdbx_seq_one_letter_code
_entity_poly.pdbx_strand_id
1 'polypeptide(L)'
;VIDGHVYAGKDRYGSEILALYLSAILHKPLTPLVTERNISLGREIVPVATKRLLSTIFSYKSLLCVYGKCFYCKREDPVCEDGNNLLSGAILVNVNVTFVNNRSPWQRTYKKGKLALWETLDDYCQLVKPKISTHRLLDLVDVSIFDFLLQNGDRHHYETLDGNVVLLDNGKGLGNPYTHHLDILAPLYQCCILRNATWSRLQQLGGGMLKRHLESVPNISNFVTKEHINAIEHRLNIIYAAVEFCRKNRGMP
;
A
#
# COMPACT_ATOMS: atom_id res chain seq x y z
N VAL A 1 8.56 12.18 4.51
CA VAL A 1 9.20 11.16 5.37
C VAL A 1 8.34 11.00 6.60
N ILE A 2 8.01 9.75 6.96
CA ILE A 2 7.26 9.37 8.16
C ILE A 2 8.18 8.48 8.98
N ASP A 3 8.46 8.88 10.22
CA ASP A 3 9.32 8.13 11.14
C ASP A 3 8.51 7.21 12.06
N GLY A 4 9.19 6.21 12.61
CA GLY A 4 8.61 5.25 13.56
C GLY A 4 8.12 3.96 12.90
N HIS A 5 6.95 3.48 13.33
CA HIS A 5 6.39 2.22 12.81
C HIS A 5 6.01 2.35 11.34
N VAL A 6 6.19 1.29 10.56
CA VAL A 6 5.88 1.28 9.12
C VAL A 6 4.40 1.54 8.78
N TYR A 7 3.49 1.32 9.72
CA TYR A 7 2.05 1.61 9.60
C TYR A 7 1.65 2.99 10.16
N ALA A 8 2.62 3.81 10.56
CA ALA A 8 2.38 5.14 11.12
C ALA A 8 1.96 6.18 10.06
N GLY A 9 1.43 7.29 10.57
CA GLY A 9 0.96 8.41 9.75
C GLY A 9 -0.43 8.18 9.12
N LYS A 10 -0.90 9.21 8.42
CA LYS A 10 -2.17 9.19 7.67
C LYS A 10 -2.04 8.46 6.34
N ASP A 11 -3.17 8.10 5.76
CA ASP A 11 -3.22 7.62 4.39
C ASP A 11 -2.78 8.74 3.43
N ARG A 12 -2.05 8.34 2.41
CA ARG A 12 -1.45 9.22 1.41
C ARG A 12 -2.06 8.90 0.07
N TYR A 13 -2.78 9.87 -0.49
CA TYR A 13 -3.49 9.69 -1.76
C TYR A 13 -2.55 9.29 -2.91
N GLY A 14 -1.31 9.79 -2.90
CA GLY A 14 -0.28 9.39 -3.86
C GLY A 14 0.10 7.91 -3.79
N SER A 15 0.00 7.29 -2.61
CA SER A 15 0.24 5.86 -2.45
C SER A 15 -0.88 5.03 -3.07
N GLU A 16 -2.15 5.46 -2.96
CA GLU A 16 -3.27 4.82 -3.66
C GLU A 16 -3.12 4.93 -5.18
N ILE A 17 -2.78 6.11 -5.69
CA ILE A 17 -2.59 6.32 -7.12
C ILE A 17 -1.43 5.47 -7.64
N LEU A 18 -0.28 5.50 -6.96
CA LEU A 18 0.89 4.73 -7.36
C LEU A 18 0.63 3.22 -7.29
N ALA A 19 -0.16 2.76 -6.31
CA ALA A 19 -0.54 1.36 -6.17
C ALA A 19 -1.19 0.82 -7.45
N LEU A 20 -2.08 1.59 -8.10
CA LEU A 20 -2.68 1.20 -9.38
C LEU A 20 -1.64 1.02 -10.48
N TYR A 21 -0.75 1.99 -10.66
CA TYR A 21 0.28 1.90 -11.70
C TYR A 21 1.27 0.77 -11.41
N LEU A 22 1.68 0.59 -10.16
CA LEU A 22 2.56 -0.50 -9.75
C LEU A 22 1.92 -1.87 -9.98
N SER A 23 0.64 -2.00 -9.66
CA SER A 23 -0.19 -3.18 -9.92
C SER A 23 -0.23 -3.53 -11.42
N ALA A 24 -0.44 -2.54 -12.28
CA ALA A 24 -0.36 -2.70 -13.73
C ALA A 24 1.06 -3.08 -14.20
N ILE A 25 2.10 -2.40 -13.70
CA ILE A 25 3.51 -2.70 -14.00
C ILE A 25 3.87 -4.13 -13.59
N LEU A 26 3.32 -4.66 -12.52
CA LEU A 26 3.56 -6.04 -12.08
C LEU A 26 2.69 -7.09 -12.82
N HIS A 27 1.87 -6.68 -13.79
CA HIS A 27 0.87 -7.52 -14.45
C HIS A 27 -0.10 -8.18 -13.45
N LYS A 28 -0.50 -7.41 -12.43
CA LYS A 28 -1.41 -7.83 -11.35
C LYS A 28 -2.52 -6.79 -11.19
N PRO A 29 -3.42 -6.58 -12.19
CA PRO A 29 -4.45 -5.53 -12.17
C PRO A 29 -5.55 -5.82 -11.12
N LEU A 30 -5.17 -5.80 -9.85
CA LEU A 30 -5.96 -6.21 -8.68
C LEU A 30 -6.33 -5.02 -7.79
N THR A 31 -5.92 -3.83 -8.18
CA THR A 31 -6.23 -2.54 -7.55
C THR A 31 -7.43 -1.89 -8.25
N PRO A 32 -8.32 -1.19 -7.54
CA PRO A 32 -9.39 -0.42 -8.15
C PRO A 32 -8.82 0.72 -9.00
N LEU A 33 -9.60 1.19 -9.97
CA LEU A 33 -9.25 2.40 -10.71
C LEU A 33 -9.22 3.59 -9.76
N VAL A 34 -8.18 4.39 -9.87
CA VAL A 34 -7.94 5.56 -9.03
C VAL A 34 -7.28 6.66 -9.85
N THR A 35 -7.68 7.90 -9.62
CA THR A 35 -7.09 9.07 -10.26
C THR A 35 -6.88 10.19 -9.26
N GLU A 36 -5.88 11.03 -9.53
CA GLU A 36 -5.76 12.35 -8.89
C GLU A 36 -6.96 13.23 -9.29
N ARG A 37 -7.51 13.98 -8.34
CA ARG A 37 -8.44 15.08 -8.61
C ARG A 37 -8.22 16.21 -7.62
N ASN A 38 -8.26 17.44 -8.14
CA ASN A 38 -8.37 18.64 -7.34
C ASN A 38 -9.85 19.03 -7.20
N ILE A 39 -10.31 19.24 -5.97
CA ILE A 39 -11.69 19.62 -5.67
C ILE A 39 -11.74 20.90 -4.85
N SER A 40 -12.78 21.72 -5.04
CA SER A 40 -13.07 22.84 -4.13
C SER A 40 -14.10 22.43 -3.09
N LEU A 41 -13.78 22.60 -1.80
CA LEU A 41 -14.73 22.40 -0.72
C LEU A 41 -15.95 23.31 -0.90
N GLY A 42 -15.71 24.60 -1.17
CA GLY A 42 -16.77 25.60 -1.27
C GLY A 42 -17.69 25.38 -2.47
N ARG A 43 -17.14 25.03 -3.64
CA ARG A 43 -17.92 24.91 -4.88
C ARG A 43 -18.48 23.51 -5.14
N GLU A 44 -17.76 22.46 -4.76
CA GLU A 44 -18.12 21.08 -5.13
C GLU A 44 -18.63 20.25 -3.95
N ILE A 45 -18.19 20.54 -2.73
CA ILE A 45 -18.57 19.71 -1.56
C ILE A 45 -19.69 20.34 -0.75
N VAL A 46 -19.56 21.61 -0.33
CA VAL A 46 -20.54 22.31 0.51
C VAL A 46 -21.97 22.26 -0.05
N PRO A 47 -22.23 22.43 -1.37
CA PRO A 47 -23.59 22.44 -1.90
C PRO A 47 -24.32 21.09 -1.84
N VAL A 48 -23.58 19.98 -1.78
CA VAL A 48 -24.12 18.61 -1.87
C VAL A 48 -23.83 17.75 -0.63
N ALA A 49 -23.04 18.26 0.31
CA ALA A 49 -22.61 17.53 1.48
C ALA A 49 -23.77 17.25 2.45
N THR A 50 -23.70 16.09 3.12
CA THR A 50 -24.60 15.77 4.22
C THR A 50 -24.40 16.73 5.40
N LYS A 51 -25.44 16.93 6.21
CA LYS A 51 -25.35 17.71 7.46
C LYS A 51 -24.20 17.25 8.37
N ARG A 52 -23.93 15.93 8.39
CA ARG A 52 -22.85 15.33 9.16
C ARG A 52 -21.48 15.84 8.73
N LEU A 53 -21.20 15.89 7.42
CA LEU A 53 -19.94 16.40 6.89
C LEU A 53 -19.85 17.93 7.01
N LEU A 54 -20.93 18.64 6.67
CA LEU A 54 -21.01 20.11 6.78
C LEU A 54 -20.64 20.62 8.17
N SER A 55 -21.09 19.92 9.22
CA SER A 55 -20.75 20.28 10.62
C SER A 55 -19.26 20.24 10.96
N THR A 56 -18.42 19.71 10.07
CA THR A 56 -16.97 19.56 10.25
C THR A 56 -16.16 20.46 9.32
N ILE A 57 -16.82 21.24 8.46
CA ILE A 57 -16.19 22.22 7.58
C ILE A 57 -16.09 23.55 8.33
N PHE A 58 -14.93 24.19 8.29
CA PHE A 58 -14.71 25.49 8.92
C PHE A 58 -13.67 26.30 8.15
N SER A 59 -13.70 27.63 8.30
CA SER A 59 -12.65 28.49 7.76
C SER A 59 -11.49 28.62 8.73
N TYR A 60 -10.27 28.49 8.22
CA TYR A 60 -9.04 28.73 8.95
C TYR A 60 -8.06 29.48 8.04
N LYS A 61 -7.61 30.67 8.48
CA LYS A 61 -6.73 31.56 7.69
C LYS A 61 -7.27 31.83 6.27
N SER A 62 -8.57 32.09 6.16
CA SER A 62 -9.29 32.36 4.89
C SER A 62 -9.38 31.18 3.92
N LEU A 63 -8.93 29.99 4.31
CA LEU A 63 -9.07 28.74 3.55
C LEU A 63 -10.17 27.87 4.16
N LEU A 64 -10.87 27.08 3.35
CA LEU A 64 -11.78 26.08 3.89
C LEU A 64 -11.00 24.83 4.29
N CYS A 65 -11.36 24.30 5.45
CA CYS A 65 -10.80 23.10 6.02
C CYS A 65 -11.92 22.13 6.42
N VAL A 66 -11.63 20.84 6.40
CA VAL A 66 -12.54 19.78 6.81
C VAL A 66 -11.78 18.74 7.62
N TYR A 67 -12.37 18.27 8.72
CA TYR A 67 -11.78 17.17 9.51
C TYR A 67 -12.63 15.89 9.49
N GLY A 68 -13.90 15.94 9.08
CA GLY A 68 -14.76 14.76 8.97
C GLY A 68 -15.14 14.12 10.31
N LYS A 69 -15.77 12.94 10.24
CA LYS A 69 -16.15 12.14 11.44
C LYS A 69 -15.72 10.69 11.28
N CYS A 70 -14.53 10.38 11.78
CA CYS A 70 -13.90 9.06 11.82
C CYS A 70 -13.17 8.86 13.17
N PHE A 71 -12.64 7.67 13.43
CA PHE A 71 -11.99 7.33 14.70
C PHE A 71 -10.82 8.25 15.09
N TYR A 72 -10.04 8.70 14.10
CA TYR A 72 -8.87 9.59 14.31
C TYR A 72 -9.13 11.06 13.92
N CYS A 73 -10.32 11.38 13.43
CA CYS A 73 -10.65 12.70 12.89
C CYS A 73 -10.85 13.72 14.01
N LYS A 74 -10.10 14.82 13.97
CA LYS A 74 -10.12 15.87 15.00
C LYS A 74 -10.03 17.25 14.36
N ARG A 75 -10.66 18.25 14.99
CA ARG A 75 -10.65 19.63 14.48
C ARG A 75 -9.25 20.22 14.44
N GLU A 76 -8.37 19.77 15.34
CA GLU A 76 -6.98 20.20 15.45
C GLU A 76 -6.10 19.62 14.34
N ASP A 77 -6.58 18.63 13.59
CA ASP A 77 -5.85 17.95 12.51
C ASP A 77 -6.66 17.87 11.21
N PRO A 78 -7.09 19.02 10.64
CA PRO A 78 -7.94 19.05 9.45
C PRO A 78 -7.14 18.85 8.16
N VAL A 79 -7.86 18.72 7.05
CA VAL A 79 -7.35 18.87 5.69
C VAL A 79 -7.88 20.19 5.13
N CYS A 80 -7.00 21.06 4.64
CA CYS A 80 -7.32 22.42 4.22
C CYS A 80 -6.97 22.63 2.74
N GLU A 81 -7.79 23.42 2.04
CA GLU A 81 -7.52 23.86 0.67
C GLU A 81 -6.14 24.55 0.57
N ASP A 82 -5.56 24.55 -0.63
CA ASP A 82 -4.35 25.29 -0.97
C ASP A 82 -4.65 26.77 -1.31
N GLY A 83 -3.61 27.53 -1.70
CA GLY A 83 -3.76 28.93 -2.10
C GLY A 83 -4.66 29.18 -3.31
N ASN A 84 -5.05 28.14 -4.04
CA ASN A 84 -5.98 28.20 -5.18
C ASN A 84 -7.40 27.79 -4.80
N ASN A 85 -7.68 27.58 -3.50
CA ASN A 85 -8.94 27.05 -2.96
C ASN A 85 -9.25 25.64 -3.50
N LEU A 86 -8.22 24.79 -3.60
CA LEU A 86 -8.33 23.41 -4.06
C LEU A 86 -7.73 22.42 -3.07
N LEU A 87 -8.31 21.23 -3.01
CA LEU A 87 -7.82 20.05 -2.31
C LEU A 87 -7.46 18.97 -3.31
N SER A 88 -6.21 18.52 -3.28
CA SER A 88 -5.75 17.36 -4.04
C SER A 88 -6.04 16.06 -3.28
N GLY A 89 -6.56 15.08 -4.00
CA GLY A 89 -6.82 13.75 -3.44
C GLY A 89 -6.93 12.68 -4.50
N ALA A 90 -7.16 11.46 -4.05
CA ALA A 90 -7.41 10.30 -4.88
C ALA A 90 -8.91 10.03 -4.93
N ILE A 91 -9.46 9.85 -6.14
CA ILE A 91 -10.81 9.31 -6.34
C ILE A 91 -10.69 7.87 -6.79
N LEU A 92 -11.22 6.96 -5.97
CA LEU A 92 -11.29 5.54 -6.24
C LEU A 92 -12.66 5.21 -6.82
N VAL A 93 -12.69 4.44 -7.90
CA VAL A 93 -13.93 3.92 -8.48
C VAL A 93 -14.47 2.85 -7.55
N ASN A 94 -15.64 3.12 -6.97
CA ASN A 94 -16.34 2.15 -6.15
C ASN A 94 -17.04 1.12 -7.06
N VAL A 95 -16.95 -0.15 -6.67
CA VAL A 95 -17.61 -1.27 -7.34
C VAL A 95 -18.66 -1.85 -6.42
N ASN A 96 -19.86 -2.12 -6.95
CA ASN A 96 -20.95 -2.70 -6.17
C ASN A 96 -20.78 -4.23 -6.07
N VAL A 97 -19.78 -4.66 -5.31
CA VAL A 97 -19.46 -6.08 -5.07
C VAL A 97 -19.21 -6.32 -3.59
N THR A 98 -19.49 -7.55 -3.14
CA THR A 98 -19.22 -7.97 -1.76
C THR A 98 -17.86 -8.65 -1.70
N PHE A 99 -16.89 -7.98 -1.08
CA PHE A 99 -15.60 -8.58 -0.81
C PHE A 99 -15.66 -9.49 0.42
N VAL A 100 -14.94 -10.62 0.37
CA VAL A 100 -14.72 -11.45 1.56
C VAL A 100 -13.47 -10.96 2.27
N ASN A 101 -13.63 -10.47 3.49
CA ASN A 101 -12.54 -10.00 4.33
C ASN A 101 -11.89 -11.19 5.08
N ASN A 102 -10.57 -11.30 5.00
CA ASN A 102 -9.78 -12.32 5.66
C ASN A 102 -8.67 -11.68 6.50
N ARG A 103 -8.39 -12.26 7.68
CA ARG A 103 -7.27 -11.83 8.52
C ARG A 103 -5.94 -12.29 7.93
N SER A 104 -4.97 -11.39 7.82
CA SER A 104 -3.62 -11.73 7.39
C SER A 104 -2.91 -12.61 8.43
N PRO A 105 -2.29 -13.75 8.05
CA PRO A 105 -1.45 -14.53 8.96
C PRO A 105 -0.24 -13.72 9.48
N TRP A 106 0.26 -12.78 8.67
CA TRP A 106 1.36 -11.88 9.02
C TRP A 106 0.89 -10.53 9.59
N GLN A 107 -0.31 -10.49 10.17
CA GLN A 107 -0.79 -9.29 10.84
C GLN A 107 0.13 -8.91 12.02
N ARG A 108 0.48 -7.62 12.13
CA ARG A 108 1.21 -7.04 13.27
C ARG A 108 0.34 -6.99 14.53
N THR A 109 0.96 -6.82 15.69
CA THR A 109 0.20 -6.69 16.95
C THR A 109 -0.43 -5.33 17.16
N TYR A 110 0.07 -4.29 16.48
CA TYR A 110 -0.28 -2.88 16.69
C TYR A 110 -0.12 -2.41 18.15
N LYS A 111 0.71 -3.10 18.93
CA LYS A 111 0.95 -2.83 20.34
C LYS A 111 2.44 -2.58 20.56
N LYS A 112 2.76 -1.40 21.09
CA LYS A 112 4.14 -1.02 21.41
C LYS A 112 4.77 -2.07 22.35
N GLY A 113 5.96 -2.55 21.98
CA GLY A 113 6.70 -3.54 22.78
C GLY A 113 6.19 -4.98 22.69
N LYS A 114 5.17 -5.27 21.86
CA LYS A 114 4.67 -6.64 21.67
C LYS A 114 4.93 -7.09 20.24
N LEU A 115 5.76 -8.12 20.09
CA LEU A 115 6.00 -8.77 18.80
C LEU A 115 4.88 -9.77 18.47
N ALA A 116 4.58 -9.92 17.19
CA ALA A 116 3.73 -10.97 16.65
C ALA A 116 4.50 -12.28 16.57
N LEU A 117 3.79 -13.40 16.54
CA LEU A 117 4.43 -14.73 16.54
C LEU A 117 5.33 -14.93 15.31
N TRP A 118 4.92 -14.39 14.15
CA TRP A 118 5.70 -14.44 12.91
C TRP A 118 6.98 -13.58 12.95
N GLU A 119 7.07 -12.59 13.86
CA GLU A 119 8.27 -11.78 14.08
C GLU A 119 9.29 -12.53 14.95
N THR A 120 8.88 -13.57 15.66
CA THR A 120 9.74 -14.33 16.60
C THR A 120 10.07 -15.74 16.15
N LEU A 121 9.35 -16.30 15.17
CA LEU A 121 9.55 -17.66 14.67
C LEU A 121 9.99 -17.65 13.20
N ASP A 122 11.20 -18.13 12.93
CA ASP A 122 11.78 -18.19 11.58
C ASP A 122 11.08 -19.19 10.64
N ASP A 123 10.43 -20.20 11.21
CA ASP A 123 9.68 -21.24 10.51
C ASP A 123 8.16 -21.05 10.59
N TYR A 124 7.70 -19.84 10.97
CA TYR A 124 6.29 -19.51 11.14
C TYR A 124 5.39 -19.96 9.97
N CYS A 125 5.88 -19.90 8.73
CA CYS A 125 5.11 -20.34 7.57
C CYS A 125 4.66 -21.81 7.64
N GLN A 126 5.38 -22.70 8.35
CA GLN A 126 4.96 -24.09 8.55
C GLN A 126 3.66 -24.19 9.37
N LEU A 127 3.38 -23.21 10.23
CA LEU A 127 2.12 -23.10 10.97
C LEU A 127 0.98 -22.51 10.13
N VAL A 128 1.31 -21.83 9.03
CA VAL A 128 0.35 -21.18 8.11
C VAL A 128 -0.08 -22.13 7.00
N LYS A 129 0.86 -22.86 6.40
CA LYS A 129 0.63 -23.82 5.29
C LYS A 129 -0.58 -24.75 5.47
N PRO A 130 -0.82 -25.38 6.64
CA PRO A 130 -1.97 -26.29 6.79
C PRO A 130 -3.32 -25.56 6.91
N LYS A 131 -3.34 -24.23 7.08
CA LYS A 131 -4.56 -23.44 7.36
C LYS A 131 -5.10 -22.70 6.15
N ILE A 132 -4.29 -22.51 5.12
CA ILE A 132 -4.68 -21.80 3.89
C ILE A 132 -4.23 -22.60 2.67
N SER A 133 -4.94 -22.46 1.55
CA SER A 133 -4.57 -23.15 0.31
C SER A 133 -3.22 -22.65 -0.22
N THR A 134 -2.50 -23.50 -0.95
CA THR A 134 -1.26 -23.12 -1.65
C THR A 134 -1.48 -21.94 -2.59
N HIS A 135 -2.63 -21.89 -3.27
CA HIS A 135 -3.01 -20.75 -4.10
C HIS A 135 -3.04 -19.46 -3.30
N ARG A 136 -3.77 -19.44 -2.18
CA ARG A 136 -3.86 -18.26 -1.32
C ARG A 136 -2.52 -17.86 -0.74
N LEU A 137 -1.70 -18.84 -0.36
CA LEU A 137 -0.37 -18.56 0.17
C LEU A 137 0.53 -17.86 -0.86
N LEU A 138 0.48 -18.31 -2.12
CA LEU A 138 1.19 -17.65 -3.22
C LEU A 138 0.62 -16.25 -3.51
N ASP A 139 -0.70 -16.03 -3.37
CA ASP A 139 -1.28 -14.68 -3.46
C ASP A 139 -0.72 -13.77 -2.37
N LEU A 140 -0.61 -14.25 -1.12
CA LEU A 140 -0.05 -13.46 -0.01
C LEU A 140 1.45 -13.17 -0.19
N VAL A 141 2.20 -14.06 -0.85
CA VAL A 141 3.59 -13.75 -1.24
C VAL A 141 3.62 -12.64 -2.30
N ASP A 142 2.79 -12.71 -3.35
CA ASP A 142 2.70 -11.66 -4.36
C ASP A 142 2.30 -10.31 -3.73
N VAL A 143 1.34 -10.32 -2.81
CA VAL A 143 0.92 -9.15 -2.02
C VAL A 143 2.08 -8.60 -1.20
N SER A 144 2.87 -9.45 -0.53
CA SER A 144 4.03 -9.01 0.26
C SER A 144 5.10 -8.31 -0.56
N ILE A 145 5.33 -8.77 -1.81
CA ILE A 145 6.26 -8.14 -2.75
C ILE A 145 5.72 -6.77 -3.17
N PHE A 146 4.44 -6.70 -3.52
CA PHE A 146 3.76 -5.45 -3.88
C PHE A 146 3.82 -4.42 -2.73
N ASP A 147 3.42 -4.85 -1.53
CA ASP A 147 3.43 -4.01 -0.33
C ASP A 147 4.86 -3.60 0.04
N PHE A 148 5.86 -4.46 -0.12
CA PHE A 148 7.25 -4.08 0.17
C PHE A 148 7.77 -3.01 -0.79
N LEU A 149 7.51 -3.15 -2.10
CA LEU A 149 7.85 -2.13 -3.09
C LEU A 149 7.20 -0.79 -2.73
N LEU A 150 5.90 -0.79 -2.43
CA LEU A 150 5.14 0.40 -2.05
C LEU A 150 5.47 0.92 -0.63
N GLN A 151 6.09 0.10 0.22
CA GLN A 151 6.29 0.30 1.66
C GLN A 151 5.00 0.33 2.48
N ASN A 152 4.02 -0.48 2.12
CA ASN A 152 2.81 -0.62 2.89
C ASN A 152 2.98 -1.72 3.95
N GLY A 153 3.18 -1.32 5.21
CA GLY A 153 3.32 -2.27 6.32
C GLY A 153 2.03 -2.50 7.12
N ASP A 154 0.88 -2.04 6.62
CA ASP A 154 -0.39 -2.03 7.34
C ASP A 154 -1.42 -3.06 6.84
N ARG A 155 -0.99 -4.08 6.08
CA ARG A 155 -1.89 -5.11 5.55
C ARG A 155 -2.28 -6.18 6.57
N HIS A 156 -3.13 -5.77 7.50
CA HIS A 156 -3.65 -6.61 8.58
C HIS A 156 -4.83 -7.49 8.17
N HIS A 157 -5.58 -7.05 7.18
CA HIS A 157 -6.60 -7.82 6.48
C HIS A 157 -6.30 -7.83 4.99
N TYR A 158 -6.92 -8.76 4.28
CA TYR A 158 -6.94 -8.79 2.84
C TYR A 158 -8.32 -9.23 2.35
N GLU A 159 -8.76 -8.61 1.29
CA GLU A 159 -10.04 -8.86 0.66
C GLU A 159 -9.88 -9.82 -0.51
N THR A 160 -10.93 -10.60 -0.75
CA THR A 160 -10.98 -11.48 -1.92
C THR A 160 -12.26 -11.29 -2.70
N LEU A 161 -12.14 -11.37 -4.02
CA LEU A 161 -13.24 -11.38 -4.99
C LEU A 161 -13.03 -12.60 -5.91
N ASP A 162 -14.07 -13.42 -6.06
CA ASP A 162 -14.02 -14.67 -6.86
C ASP A 162 -12.82 -15.57 -6.54
N GLY A 163 -12.47 -15.66 -5.25
CA GLY A 163 -11.36 -16.47 -4.73
C GLY A 163 -9.97 -15.83 -4.80
N ASN A 164 -9.80 -14.75 -5.58
CA ASN A 164 -8.54 -14.04 -5.77
C ASN A 164 -8.39 -12.88 -4.78
N VAL A 165 -7.17 -12.61 -4.32
CA VAL A 165 -6.89 -11.45 -3.47
C VAL A 165 -6.95 -10.16 -4.30
N VAL A 166 -7.59 -9.13 -3.77
CA VAL A 166 -7.59 -7.77 -4.34
C VAL A 166 -6.70 -6.85 -3.49
N LEU A 167 -6.13 -5.84 -4.12
CA LEU A 167 -5.18 -4.90 -3.51
C LEU A 167 -5.90 -3.60 -3.14
N LEU A 168 -6.67 -3.64 -2.05
CA LEU A 168 -7.38 -2.49 -1.49
C LEU A 168 -6.53 -1.81 -0.40
N ASP A 169 -6.91 -0.58 0.00
CA ASP A 169 -6.34 0.17 1.11
C ASP A 169 -4.80 0.27 1.08
N ASN A 170 -4.28 0.94 0.06
CA ASN A 170 -2.84 1.09 -0.19
C ASN A 170 -2.28 2.44 0.29
N GLY A 171 -3.11 3.29 0.91
CA GLY A 171 -2.77 4.64 1.38
C GLY A 171 -1.63 4.69 2.39
N LYS A 172 -1.33 3.58 3.06
CA LYS A 172 -0.26 3.44 4.06
C LYS A 172 1.13 3.16 3.48
N GLY A 173 1.30 3.15 2.16
CA GLY A 173 2.61 3.12 1.51
C GLY A 173 3.31 4.49 1.44
N LEU A 174 4.48 4.58 0.79
CA LEU A 174 5.25 5.80 0.58
C LEU A 174 5.56 6.61 1.87
N GLY A 175 5.87 5.92 2.97
CA GLY A 175 6.18 6.58 4.24
C GLY A 175 7.58 7.20 4.27
N ASN A 176 8.62 6.41 3.98
CA ASN A 176 10.01 6.81 4.12
C ASN A 176 10.90 6.20 3.01
N PRO A 177 11.44 7.00 2.07
CA PRO A 177 12.25 6.47 0.97
C PRO A 177 13.63 5.95 1.44
N TYR A 178 14.07 6.31 2.64
CA TYR A 178 15.40 5.99 3.17
C TYR A 178 15.42 4.77 4.09
N THR A 179 14.27 4.11 4.29
CA THR A 179 14.14 2.92 5.13
C THR A 179 13.48 1.78 4.37
N HIS A 180 13.98 0.56 4.56
CA HIS A 180 13.46 -0.66 3.95
C HIS A 180 13.01 -1.64 5.04
N HIS A 181 11.71 -1.77 5.22
CA HIS A 181 11.12 -2.63 6.25
C HIS A 181 11.05 -4.07 5.74
N LEU A 182 12.14 -4.83 5.96
CA LEU A 182 12.29 -6.20 5.47
C LEU A 182 11.17 -7.14 5.97
N ASP A 183 10.62 -6.86 7.14
CA ASP A 183 9.52 -7.63 7.74
C ASP A 183 8.23 -7.62 6.91
N ILE A 184 8.02 -6.67 5.99
CA ILE A 184 6.92 -6.73 5.00
C ILE A 184 7.11 -7.96 4.08
N LEU A 185 8.35 -8.34 3.75
CA LEU A 185 8.66 -9.52 2.93
C LEU A 185 8.61 -10.84 3.70
N ALA A 186 8.16 -10.86 4.97
CA ALA A 186 8.08 -12.09 5.78
C ALA A 186 7.38 -13.26 5.07
N PRO A 187 6.25 -13.07 4.37
CA PRO A 187 5.63 -14.15 3.61
C PRO A 187 6.59 -14.79 2.59
N LEU A 188 7.38 -13.98 1.86
CA LEU A 188 8.34 -14.47 0.87
C LEU A 188 9.48 -15.26 1.55
N TYR A 189 10.21 -14.65 2.49
CA TYR A 189 11.42 -15.28 3.04
C TYR A 189 11.13 -16.41 4.05
N GLN A 190 9.95 -16.42 4.68
CA GLN A 190 9.56 -17.51 5.58
C GLN A 190 8.95 -18.70 4.84
N CYS A 191 8.25 -18.47 3.72
CA CYS A 191 7.64 -19.56 2.97
C CYS A 191 8.54 -20.10 1.86
N CYS A 192 9.41 -19.27 1.30
CA CYS A 192 10.29 -19.57 0.17
C CYS A 192 9.54 -20.29 -0.97
N ILE A 193 8.41 -19.70 -1.34
CA ILE A 193 7.66 -20.05 -2.54
C ILE A 193 7.38 -18.77 -3.32
N LEU A 194 7.39 -18.84 -4.65
CA LEU A 194 7.10 -17.72 -5.52
C LEU A 194 6.52 -18.25 -6.83
N ARG A 195 5.56 -17.54 -7.42
CA ARG A 195 5.04 -17.91 -8.74
C ARG A 195 6.10 -17.65 -9.80
N ASN A 196 6.32 -18.60 -10.70
CA ASN A 196 7.21 -18.42 -11.84
C ASN A 196 6.85 -17.17 -12.66
N ALA A 197 5.55 -16.92 -12.89
CA ALA A 197 5.09 -15.72 -13.58
C ALA A 197 5.50 -14.41 -12.86
N THR A 198 5.38 -14.38 -11.53
CA THR A 198 5.83 -13.23 -10.72
C THR A 198 7.34 -13.07 -10.81
N TRP A 199 8.11 -14.15 -10.66
CA TRP A 199 9.58 -14.11 -10.77
C TRP A 199 10.04 -13.61 -12.14
N SER A 200 9.52 -14.18 -13.22
CA SER A 200 9.83 -13.75 -14.59
C SER A 200 9.52 -12.28 -14.80
N ARG A 201 8.40 -11.79 -14.26
CA ARG A 201 8.06 -10.37 -14.35
C ARG A 201 9.02 -9.49 -13.56
N LEU A 202 9.38 -9.88 -12.34
CA LEU A 202 10.36 -9.14 -11.54
C LEU A 202 11.72 -9.05 -12.24
N GLN A 203 12.18 -10.12 -12.90
CA GLN A 203 13.44 -10.11 -13.66
C GLN A 203 13.39 -9.13 -14.85
N GLN A 204 12.27 -9.08 -15.57
CA GLN A 204 12.07 -8.12 -16.67
C GLN A 204 12.09 -6.66 -16.19
N LEU A 205 11.77 -6.42 -14.92
CA LEU A 205 11.76 -5.11 -14.30
C LEU A 205 13.12 -4.68 -13.73
N GLY A 206 14.12 -5.56 -13.77
CA GLY A 206 15.48 -5.27 -13.30
C GLY A 206 16.23 -4.26 -14.17
N GLY A 207 17.41 -3.84 -13.70
CA GLY A 207 18.29 -2.94 -14.44
C GLY A 207 17.69 -1.54 -14.69
N GLY A 208 16.90 -1.01 -13.75
CA GLY A 208 16.26 0.30 -13.89
C GLY A 208 15.01 0.31 -14.77
N MET A 209 14.49 -0.84 -15.21
CA MET A 209 13.23 -0.91 -15.95
C MET A 209 12.05 -0.51 -15.07
N LEU A 210 11.98 -0.94 -13.80
CA LEU A 210 10.92 -0.57 -12.88
C LEU A 210 10.86 0.95 -12.69
N LYS A 211 12.00 1.56 -12.35
CA LYS A 211 12.13 3.02 -12.28
C LYS A 211 11.63 3.73 -13.54
N ARG A 212 12.04 3.28 -14.73
CA ARG A 212 11.61 3.90 -16.01
C ARG A 212 10.10 3.83 -16.23
N HIS A 213 9.46 2.70 -15.89
CA HIS A 213 8.00 2.59 -15.98
C HIS A 213 7.31 3.55 -15.00
N LEU A 214 7.83 3.67 -13.77
CA LEU A 214 7.29 4.61 -12.78
C LEU A 214 7.45 6.06 -13.26
N GLU A 215 8.62 6.43 -13.78
CA GLU A 215 8.87 7.77 -14.33
C GLU A 215 8.00 8.10 -15.56
N SER A 216 7.48 7.09 -16.25
CA SER A 216 6.54 7.26 -17.38
C SER A 216 5.08 7.48 -16.94
N VAL A 217 4.77 7.32 -15.65
CA VAL A 217 3.43 7.58 -15.12
C VAL A 217 3.10 9.07 -15.24
N PRO A 218 1.94 9.44 -15.84
CA PRO A 218 1.55 10.82 -16.01
C PRO A 218 1.54 11.59 -14.68
N ASN A 219 2.17 12.76 -14.67
CA ASN A 219 2.21 13.66 -13.52
C ASN A 219 2.71 13.02 -12.21
N ILE A 220 3.52 11.95 -12.26
CA ILE A 220 3.96 11.22 -11.06
C ILE A 220 4.61 12.13 -10.01
N SER A 221 5.29 13.19 -10.45
CA SER A 221 5.92 14.19 -9.56
C SER A 221 4.95 14.92 -8.65
N ASN A 222 3.65 14.95 -8.97
CA ASN A 222 2.63 15.58 -8.12
C ASN A 222 2.41 14.81 -6.82
N PHE A 223 2.63 13.49 -6.83
CA PHE A 223 2.21 12.61 -5.74
C PHE A 223 3.26 11.58 -5.30
N VAL A 224 4.39 11.46 -6.02
CA VAL A 224 5.56 10.65 -5.63
C VAL A 224 6.85 11.43 -5.86
N THR A 225 7.68 11.53 -4.82
CA THR A 225 9.01 12.15 -4.91
C THR A 225 10.01 11.27 -5.66
N LYS A 226 11.06 11.86 -6.22
CA LYS A 226 12.16 11.14 -6.88
C LYS A 226 12.85 10.13 -5.95
N GLU A 227 12.97 10.47 -4.67
CA GLU A 227 13.57 9.63 -3.64
C GLU A 227 12.77 8.34 -3.44
N HIS A 228 11.44 8.44 -3.43
CA HIS A 228 10.54 7.28 -3.37
C HIS A 228 10.64 6.39 -4.62
N ILE A 229 10.77 6.96 -5.81
CA ILE A 229 10.97 6.19 -7.05
C ILE A 229 12.30 5.41 -6.98
N ASN A 230 13.39 6.06 -6.55
CA ASN A 230 14.67 5.40 -6.37
C ASN A 230 14.61 4.30 -5.29
N ALA A 231 13.86 4.53 -4.21
CA ALA A 231 13.68 3.56 -3.15
C ALA A 231 12.93 2.30 -3.62
N ILE A 232 11.95 2.46 -4.52
CA ILE A 232 11.21 1.34 -5.12
C ILE A 232 12.15 0.45 -5.97
N GLU A 233 13.03 1.06 -6.77
CA GLU A 233 14.06 0.32 -7.51
C GLU A 233 15.03 -0.41 -6.57
N HIS A 234 15.44 0.24 -5.48
CA HIS A 234 16.31 -0.40 -4.49
C HIS A 234 15.62 -1.58 -3.81
N ARG A 235 14.33 -1.47 -3.49
CA ARG A 235 13.53 -2.56 -2.93
C ARG A 235 13.41 -3.75 -3.88
N LEU A 236 13.37 -3.53 -5.20
CA LEU A 236 13.42 -4.63 -6.16
C LEU A 236 14.71 -5.45 -6.01
N ASN A 237 15.86 -4.82 -5.80
CA ASN A 237 17.12 -5.53 -5.55
C ASN A 237 17.09 -6.33 -4.25
N ILE A 238 16.44 -5.81 -3.20
CA ILE A 238 16.26 -6.54 -1.95
C ILE A 238 15.37 -7.78 -2.15
N ILE A 239 14.32 -7.68 -2.98
CA ILE A 239 13.49 -8.83 -3.34
C ILE A 239 14.33 -9.91 -4.04
N TYR A 240 15.22 -9.54 -4.95
CA TYR A 240 16.16 -10.49 -5.56
C TYR A 240 17.05 -11.16 -4.52
N ALA A 241 17.58 -10.40 -3.56
CA ALA A 241 18.39 -10.96 -2.48
C ALA A 241 17.59 -11.94 -1.60
N ALA A 242 16.31 -11.66 -1.31
CA ALA A 242 15.43 -12.57 -0.57
C ALA A 242 15.13 -13.86 -1.35
N VAL A 243 14.94 -13.77 -2.67
CA VAL A 243 14.78 -14.93 -3.55
C VAL A 243 16.05 -15.79 -3.57
N GLU A 244 17.22 -15.18 -3.71
CA GLU A 244 18.51 -15.89 -3.67
C GLU A 244 18.78 -16.54 -2.31
N PHE A 245 18.40 -15.88 -1.21
CA PHE A 245 18.41 -16.48 0.13
C PHE A 245 17.55 -17.75 0.17
N CYS A 246 16.33 -17.71 -0.37
CA CYS A 246 15.43 -18.86 -0.43
C CYS A 246 15.98 -20.00 -1.30
N ARG A 247 16.59 -19.69 -2.44
CA ARG A 247 17.25 -20.69 -3.30
C ARG A 247 18.37 -21.43 -2.57
N LYS A 248 19.27 -20.68 -1.93
CA LYS A 248 20.45 -21.24 -1.25
C LYS A 248 20.10 -22.05 0.00
N ASN A 249 19.15 -21.58 0.80
CA ASN A 249 18.88 -22.16 2.12
C ASN A 249 17.70 -23.13 2.16
N ARG A 250 16.77 -23.04 1.20
CA ARG A 250 15.53 -23.82 1.22
C ARG A 250 15.17 -24.51 -0.11
N GLY A 251 16.07 -24.46 -1.10
CA GLY A 251 15.89 -25.15 -2.38
C GLY A 251 14.68 -24.65 -3.18
N MET A 252 14.31 -23.38 -3.03
CA MET A 252 13.30 -22.77 -3.89
C MET A 252 13.77 -22.84 -5.35
N PRO A 253 12.93 -23.27 -6.31
CA PRO A 253 13.30 -23.32 -7.72
C PRO A 253 13.54 -21.92 -8.35
#